data_AF-A0A327Y7R6-F1
#
_entry.id   AF-A0A327Y7R6-F1
#
_cell.length_a   1.000
_cell.length_b   1.000
_cell.length_c   1.000
_cell.angle_alpha   90.00
_cell.angle_beta   90.00
_cell.angle_gamma   90.00
#
_symmetry.space_group_name_H-M   'P 1'
#
loop_
_entity.id
_entity.type
_entity.pdbx_description
1 polymer ?
#
loop_
_entity_poly.entity_id
_entity_poly.type
_entity_poly.pdbx_seq_one_letter_code
_entity_poly.pdbx_strand_id
1 'polypeptide(L)'
;MPFLAFALAISWGARAFSVQVHIEIEQRTLRGWAAIPEHDIAVAASIGPAAVQRLQSQVVEGLPCLNTAARQIFDNWGRQRRIPNALQGND
;
A
#
# COMPACT_ATOMS: atom_id res chain seq x y z
N MET A 1 29.81 -1.60 5.57
CA MET A 1 28.49 -2.01 5.08
C MET A 1 27.83 -0.79 4.45
N PRO A 2 27.78 -0.65 3.12
CA PRO A 2 27.06 0.47 2.53
C PRO A 2 25.57 0.25 2.78
N PHE A 3 24.91 1.23 3.39
CA PHE A 3 23.46 1.27 3.51
C PHE A 3 22.87 1.23 2.09
N LEU A 4 22.25 0.11 1.71
CA LEU A 4 21.36 0.09 0.55
C LEU A 4 20.29 1.16 0.81
N ALA A 5 20.22 2.17 -0.05
CA ALA A 5 19.07 3.06 -0.09
C ALA A 5 17.85 2.21 -0.49
N PHE A 6 17.01 1.86 0.49
CA PHE A 6 15.73 1.22 0.22
C PHE A 6 14.80 2.25 -0.42
N ALA A 7 14.78 2.29 -1.75
CA ALA A 7 13.83 3.10 -2.50
C ALA A 7 12.43 2.47 -2.39
N LEU A 8 11.52 3.16 -1.70
CA LEU A 8 10.11 2.76 -1.60
C LEU A 8 9.36 2.96 -2.92
N ALA A 9 9.86 3.82 -3.80
CA ALA A 9 9.32 4.08 -5.12
C ALA A 9 10.43 4.41 -6.13
N ILE A 10 10.27 3.97 -7.37
CA ILE A 10 11.18 4.25 -8.48
C ILE A 10 10.36 4.65 -9.71
N SER A 11 10.86 5.64 -10.45
CA SER A 11 10.28 6.05 -11.74
C SER A 11 11.31 5.87 -12.86
N TRP A 12 10.89 5.26 -13.97
CA TRP A 12 11.65 5.23 -15.21
C TRP A 12 11.00 6.17 -16.23
N GLY A 13 11.27 7.46 -16.07
CA GLY A 13 10.68 8.51 -16.90
C GLY A 13 9.16 8.37 -16.96
N ALA A 14 8.58 8.48 -18.15
CA ALA A 14 7.15 8.28 -18.36
C ALA A 14 6.74 6.81 -18.61
N ARG A 15 7.67 5.85 -18.52
CA ARG A 15 7.44 4.45 -18.94
C ARG A 15 6.89 3.59 -17.81
N ALA A 16 7.47 3.71 -16.62
CA ALA A 16 7.12 2.89 -15.48
C ALA A 16 7.26 3.68 -14.17
N PHE A 17 6.34 3.42 -13.25
CA PHE A 17 6.40 3.84 -11.87
C PHE A 17 6.18 2.60 -11.00
N SER A 18 7.07 2.33 -10.06
CA SER A 18 6.97 1.20 -9.14
C SER A 18 6.97 1.67 -7.70
N VAL A 19 6.30 0.89 -6.85
CA VAL A 19 6.31 1.03 -5.39
C VAL A 19 6.54 -0.33 -4.76
N GLN A 20 7.28 -0.38 -3.66
CA GLN A 20 7.57 -1.63 -2.95
C GLN A 20 6.50 -1.98 -1.90
N VAL A 21 5.64 -1.02 -1.57
CA VAL A 21 4.56 -1.15 -0.59
C VAL A 21 3.21 -1.29 -1.28
N HIS A 22 2.28 -1.96 -0.61
CA HIS A 22 0.89 -2.04 -1.04
C HIS A 22 0.18 -0.73 -0.70
N ILE A 23 0.02 0.15 -1.68
CA ILE A 23 -0.73 1.42 -1.53
C ILE A 23 -2.24 1.22 -1.71
N GLU A 24 -2.65 0.05 -2.16
CA GLU A 24 -4.02 -0.36 -2.46
C GLU A 24 -4.73 -1.09 -1.31
N ILE A 25 -4.11 -1.17 -0.14
CA ILE A 25 -4.68 -1.92 0.99
C ILE A 25 -5.99 -1.31 1.46
N GLU A 26 -6.90 -2.19 1.86
CA GLU A 26 -8.12 -1.83 2.57
C GLU A 26 -8.17 -2.55 3.92
N GLN A 27 -9.05 -2.10 4.82
CA GLN A 27 -9.26 -2.79 6.09
C GLN A 27 -9.67 -4.27 5.87
N ARG A 28 -10.44 -4.57 4.82
CA ARG A 28 -10.81 -5.96 4.47
C ARG A 28 -9.60 -6.79 4.05
N THR A 29 -8.63 -6.19 3.38
CA THR A 29 -7.40 -6.87 2.92
C THR A 29 -6.63 -7.40 4.12
N LEU A 30 -6.45 -6.57 5.16
CA LEU A 30 -5.78 -7.01 6.38
C LEU A 30 -6.55 -8.02 7.20
N ARG A 31 -7.88 -7.90 7.25
CA ARG A 31 -8.71 -8.93 7.90
C ARG A 31 -8.54 -10.27 7.19
N GLY A 32 -8.49 -10.27 5.86
CA GLY A 32 -8.22 -11.46 5.06
C GLY A 32 -6.85 -12.06 5.36
N TRP A 33 -5.79 -11.24 5.39
CA TRP A 33 -4.44 -11.73 5.70
C TRP A 33 -4.32 -12.25 7.14
N ALA A 34 -4.92 -11.56 8.11
CA ALA A 34 -4.91 -11.96 9.51
C ALA A 34 -5.73 -13.23 9.80
N ALA A 35 -6.67 -13.59 8.92
CA ALA A 35 -7.43 -14.83 9.04
C ALA A 35 -6.62 -16.08 8.64
N ILE A 36 -5.44 -15.90 8.04
CA ILE A 36 -4.55 -16.99 7.64
C ILE A 36 -3.56 -17.27 8.78
N PRO A 37 -3.61 -18.42 9.44
CA PRO A 37 -2.75 -18.72 10.59
C PRO A 37 -1.25 -18.62 10.30
N GLU A 38 -0.83 -19.01 9.09
CA GLU A 38 0.57 -18.97 8.65
C GLU A 38 1.09 -17.52 8.57
N HIS A 39 0.22 -16.56 8.26
CA HIS A 39 0.59 -15.15 8.28
C HIS A 39 0.84 -14.67 9.70
N ASP A 40 0.02 -15.07 10.67
CA ASP A 40 0.25 -14.70 12.07
C ASP A 40 1.56 -15.28 12.61
N ILE A 41 1.85 -16.55 12.30
CA ILE A 41 3.12 -17.19 12.67
C ILE A 41 4.31 -16.47 12.02
N ALA A 42 4.27 -16.24 10.71
CA ALA A 42 5.36 -15.62 9.99
C ALA A 42 5.61 -14.16 10.43
N VAL A 43 4.54 -13.41 10.67
CA VAL A 43 4.61 -12.03 11.14
C VAL A 43 5.11 -11.97 12.58
N ALA A 44 4.64 -12.87 13.46
CA ALA A 44 5.12 -12.95 14.83
C ALA A 44 6.60 -13.34 14.92
N ALA A 45 7.06 -14.27 14.07
CA ALA A 45 8.47 -14.65 13.98
C ALA A 45 9.37 -13.50 13.48
N SER A 46 8.85 -12.63 12.62
CA SER A 46 9.62 -11.56 11.97
C SER A 46 9.64 -10.25 12.77
N ILE A 47 8.51 -9.88 13.39
CA ILE A 47 8.26 -8.55 13.96
C ILE A 47 7.88 -8.62 15.46
N GLY A 48 7.81 -9.84 16.01
CA GLY A 48 7.55 -10.13 17.41
C GLY A 48 6.08 -10.43 17.73
N PRO A 49 5.79 -10.88 18.96
CA PRO A 49 4.45 -11.26 19.38
C PRO A 49 3.41 -10.14 19.20
N ALA A 50 2.15 -10.54 18.96
CA ALA A 50 1.02 -9.63 18.73
C ALA A 50 1.21 -8.63 17.57
N ALA A 51 2.15 -8.88 16.66
CA ALA A 51 2.43 -7.98 15.54
C ALA A 51 1.25 -7.85 14.56
N VAL A 52 0.46 -8.90 14.33
CA VAL A 52 -0.74 -8.81 13.48
C VAL A 52 -1.80 -7.88 14.10
N GLN A 53 -2.08 -8.00 15.40
CA GLN A 53 -3.03 -7.14 16.10
C GLN A 53 -2.59 -5.67 16.07
N ARG A 54 -1.29 -5.42 16.30
CA ARG A 54 -0.70 -4.07 16.22
C ARG A 54 -0.78 -3.51 14.80
N LEU A 55 -0.50 -4.33 13.78
CA LEU A 55 -0.61 -3.92 12.39
C LEU A 55 -2.05 -3.54 12.03
N GLN A 56 -3.02 -4.32 12.49
CA GLN A 56 -4.44 -4.02 12.29
C GLN A 56 -4.85 -2.68 12.92
N SER A 57 -4.41 -2.39 14.15
CA SER A 57 -4.73 -1.10 14.80
C SER A 57 -4.09 0.07 14.07
N GLN A 58 -2.79 -0.04 13.72
CA GLN A 58 -2.06 1.00 13.01
C GLN A 58 -2.66 1.30 11.63
N VAL A 59 -3.18 0.28 10.94
CA VAL A 59 -3.79 0.50 9.62
C VAL A 59 -5.18 1.11 9.73
N VAL A 60 -5.96 0.80 10.76
CA VAL A 60 -7.21 1.53 11.02
C VAL A 60 -6.94 3.03 11.19
N GLU A 61 -5.88 3.40 11.92
CA GLU A 61 -5.48 4.79 12.11
C GLU A 61 -4.89 5.43 10.84
N GLY A 62 -4.06 4.69 10.09
CA GLY A 62 -3.32 5.20 8.94
C GLY A 62 -4.07 5.19 7.60
N LEU A 63 -5.13 4.40 7.46
CA LEU A 63 -5.87 4.22 6.20
C LEU A 63 -6.34 5.52 5.55
N PRO A 64 -6.90 6.51 6.27
CA PRO A 64 -7.33 7.77 5.64
C PRO A 64 -6.18 8.51 4.93
N CYS A 65 -5.00 8.54 5.54
CA CYS A 65 -3.81 9.15 4.95
C CYS A 65 -3.33 8.33 3.74
N LEU A 66 -3.26 7.01 3.90
CA LEU A 66 -2.82 6.12 2.82
C LEU A 66 -3.76 6.18 1.61
N ASN A 67 -5.08 6.20 1.82
CA ASN A 67 -6.07 6.33 0.76
C ASN A 67 -5.91 7.66 0.00
N THR A 68 -5.62 8.75 0.71
CA THR A 68 -5.37 10.06 0.09
C THR A 68 -4.13 10.02 -0.79
N ALA A 69 -3.03 9.45 -0.29
CA ALA A 69 -1.80 9.29 -1.06
C ALA A 69 -1.98 8.35 -2.27
N ALA A 70 -2.66 7.22 -2.08
CA ALA A 70 -2.97 6.27 -3.13
C ALA A 70 -3.80 6.93 -4.25
N ARG A 71 -4.86 7.66 -3.89
CA ARG A 71 -5.67 8.42 -4.84
C ARG A 71 -4.83 9.40 -5.64
N GLN A 72 -3.94 10.15 -5.00
CA GLN A 72 -3.06 11.10 -5.67
C GLN A 72 -2.11 10.38 -6.66
N ILE A 73 -1.53 9.25 -6.26
CA ILE A 73 -0.65 8.45 -7.13
C ILE A 73 -1.43 7.95 -8.36
N PHE A 74 -2.60 7.36 -8.16
CA PHE A 74 -3.42 6.83 -9.25
C PHE A 74 -3.96 7.95 -10.18
N ASP A 75 -4.40 9.08 -9.64
CA ASP A 75 -4.85 10.23 -10.43
C ASP A 75 -3.70 10.80 -11.26
N ASN A 76 -2.51 10.96 -10.67
CA ASN A 76 -1.32 11.43 -11.37
C ASN A 76 -0.94 10.48 -12.51
N TRP A 77 -0.94 9.17 -12.24
CA TRP A 77 -0.66 8.15 -13.24
C TRP A 77 -1.70 8.18 -14.37
N GLY A 78 -2.99 8.24 -14.04
CA GLY A 78 -4.08 8.34 -15.00
C GLY A 78 -3.91 9.55 -15.92
N ARG A 79 -3.59 10.72 -15.37
CA ARG A 79 -3.30 11.94 -16.16
C ARG A 79 -2.07 11.75 -17.06
N GLN A 80 -0.97 11.21 -16.55
CA GLN A 80 0.25 11.00 -17.35
C GLN A 80 0.05 10.00 -18.49
N ARG A 81 -0.79 8.98 -18.28
CA ARG A 81 -1.06 7.93 -19.27
C ARG A 81 -2.30 8.19 -20.11
N ARG A 82 -3.00 9.30 -19.87
CA ARG A 82 -4.28 9.65 -20.50
C ARG A 82 -5.30 8.50 -20.38
N ILE A 83 -5.29 7.82 -19.23
CA ILE A 83 -6.30 6.82 -18.89
C ILE A 83 -7.56 7.59 -18.45
N PRO A 84 -8.73 7.37 -19.09
CA PRO A 84 -9.97 7.99 -18.66
C PRO A 84 -10.23 7.66 -17.19
N ASN A 85 -10.47 8.68 -16.37
CA ASN A 85 -10.84 8.45 -14.98
C ASN A 85 -12.30 7.98 -14.95
N ALA A 86 -12.53 6.75 -14.51
CA ALA A 86 -13.88 6.20 -14.36
C ALA A 86 -14.74 7.00 -13.36
N LEU A 87 -14.12 7.84 -12.51
CA LEU A 87 -14.79 8.75 -11.58
C LEU A 87 -15.01 10.17 -12.13
N GLN A 88 -14.65 10.45 -13.39
CA GLN A 88 -14.90 11.73 -14.09
C GLN A 88 -16.08 11.64 -15.08
N GLY A 89 -16.99 10.68 -14.89
CA GLY A 89 -18.23 10.57 -15.65
C GLY A 89 -19.44 10.85 -14.77
N ASN A 90 -20.23 11.86 -15.16
CA ASN A 90 -21.46 12.39 -14.56
C ASN A 90 -21.28 13.34 -13.37
N ASP A 91 -20.90 14.58 -13.68
CA ASP A 91 -21.57 15.78 -13.15
C ASP A 91 -22.18 16.54 -14.33
#